data_AF-L9V7U1-F1
#
_entry.id   AF-L9V7U1-F1
#
_cell.length_a   1.000
_cell.length_b   1.000
_cell.length_c   1.000
_cell.angle_alpha   90.00
_cell.angle_beta   90.00
_cell.angle_gamma   90.00
#
_symmetry.space_group_name_H-M   'P 1'
#
loop_
_entity.id
_entity.type
_entity.pdbx_description
1 polymer ?
#
loop_
_entity_poly.entity_id
_entity_poly.type
_entity_poly.pdbx_seq_one_letter_code
_entity_poly.pdbx_strand_id
1 'polypeptide(L)'
;MHPLYNLAMNALSSGERVTAEKAVQEYGDLVRSIILELEERNTFEDEENQVRRKLFKPVFKEHLHDIALHAEEQNENQIVSNAIEWQYELGKEGLDLEIDRIARQAQFGMSDVLRDAPLETGSYISSNNAWEQIGQFLVDASDKPAPRIARNTASSIETNISSYQLHKISDARWYSHSMMRLYSKMEDAQEALLDHYAEDVANVDMEWQYEHVPDDIHNREEVYSVFEWRNTLLSTTASFLQYAIEEGQYPITDGNFKDSWQNICVEASKTPAEDYAVTLCQALIEIAVIDRNHVEETGIPWSSSIGRVKYNGNPDIVDKAFERILQYDYVEEEPGPLFAGEMEEHRQTYYESQLNVQGTPTLNNRSDFPEEIEEIRREADERWEKLED
;
A
#
# COMPACT_ATOMS: atom_id res chain seq x y z
N MET A 1 19.96 23.89 -12.35
CA MET A 1 19.37 22.54 -12.46
C MET A 1 19.80 21.82 -13.75
N HIS A 2 19.39 22.27 -14.94
CA HIS A 2 19.69 21.58 -16.22
C HIS A 2 21.17 21.23 -16.49
N PRO A 3 22.17 22.08 -16.15
CA PRO A 3 23.59 21.76 -16.39
C PRO A 3 24.11 20.58 -15.55
N LEU A 4 23.66 20.45 -14.29
CA LEU A 4 24.08 19.36 -13.40
C LEU A 4 23.45 18.03 -13.80
N TYR A 5 22.17 18.04 -14.20
CA TYR A 5 21.52 16.88 -14.83
C TYR A 5 22.29 16.41 -16.08
N ASN A 6 22.59 17.31 -17.01
CA ASN A 6 23.35 16.97 -18.22
C ASN A 6 24.75 16.45 -17.88
N LEU A 7 25.41 17.01 -16.86
CA LEU A 7 26.71 16.52 -16.38
C LEU A 7 26.61 15.09 -15.86
N ALA A 8 25.61 14.80 -15.00
CA ALA A 8 25.38 13.46 -14.47
C ALA A 8 25.14 12.44 -15.60
N MET A 9 24.25 12.74 -16.54
CA MET A 9 23.92 11.85 -17.67
C MET A 9 25.12 11.61 -18.60
N ASN A 10 25.89 12.66 -18.91
CA ASN A 10 27.08 12.52 -19.75
C ASN A 10 28.18 11.71 -19.05
N ALA A 11 28.37 11.92 -17.74
CA ALA A 11 29.33 11.18 -16.94
C ALA A 11 28.93 9.70 -16.84
N LEU A 12 27.66 9.40 -16.58
CA LEU A 12 27.12 8.02 -16.61
C LEU A 12 27.39 7.35 -17.96
N SER A 13 27.01 8.02 -19.05
CA SER A 13 27.19 7.50 -20.42
C SER A 13 28.67 7.30 -20.80
N SER A 14 29.59 8.00 -20.13
CA SER A 14 31.04 7.90 -20.38
C SER A 14 31.75 6.95 -19.40
N GLY A 15 31.02 6.34 -18.45
CA GLY A 15 31.59 5.49 -17.39
C GLY A 15 32.38 6.26 -16.33
N GLU A 16 32.20 7.58 -16.22
CA GLU A 16 32.85 8.42 -15.21
C GLU A 16 32.07 8.40 -13.89
N ARG A 17 32.04 7.23 -13.23
CA ARG A 17 31.23 6.98 -12.02
C ARG A 17 31.33 8.06 -10.94
N VAL A 18 32.55 8.43 -10.55
CA VAL A 18 32.78 9.42 -9.46
C VAL A 18 32.24 10.80 -9.83
N THR A 19 32.38 11.20 -11.10
CA THR A 19 31.84 12.46 -11.61
C THR A 19 30.31 12.43 -11.59
N ALA A 20 29.72 11.32 -12.04
CA ALA A 20 28.27 11.14 -12.06
C ALA A 20 27.68 11.17 -10.65
N GLU A 21 28.23 10.39 -9.73
CA GLU A 21 27.79 10.33 -8.32
C GLU A 21 27.83 11.71 -7.67
N LYS A 22 28.94 12.44 -7.83
CA LYS A 22 29.05 13.80 -7.31
C LYS A 22 28.07 14.76 -7.97
N ALA A 23 27.84 14.65 -9.27
CA ALA A 23 26.90 15.50 -9.99
C ALA A 23 25.46 15.30 -9.50
N VAL A 24 25.06 14.06 -9.20
CA VAL A 24 23.74 13.74 -8.63
C VAL A 24 23.60 14.31 -7.22
N GLN A 25 24.62 14.16 -6.39
CA GLN A 25 24.64 14.74 -5.04
C GLN A 25 24.46 16.27 -5.06
N GLU A 26 25.31 16.97 -5.82
CA GLU A 26 25.26 18.43 -5.95
C GLU A 26 23.95 18.90 -6.59
N TYR A 27 23.34 18.07 -7.44
CA TYR A 27 22.03 18.35 -8.02
C TYR A 27 20.93 18.34 -6.95
N GLY A 28 20.88 17.30 -6.11
CA GLY A 28 19.92 17.22 -5.00
C GLY A 28 20.09 18.36 -4.00
N ASP A 29 21.34 18.63 -3.58
CA ASP A 29 21.69 19.73 -2.67
C ASP A 29 21.25 21.11 -3.21
N LEU A 30 21.45 21.34 -4.51
CA LEU A 30 20.98 22.56 -5.17
C LEU A 30 19.45 22.67 -5.15
N VAL A 31 18.72 21.59 -5.43
CA VAL A 31 17.26 21.62 -5.42
C VAL A 31 16.74 21.88 -4.00
N ARG A 32 17.29 21.21 -2.99
CA ARG A 32 16.95 21.45 -1.58
C ARG A 32 17.18 22.92 -1.21
N SER A 33 18.35 23.47 -1.57
CA SER A 33 18.67 24.89 -1.31
C SER A 33 17.66 25.84 -1.96
N ILE A 34 17.19 25.54 -3.17
CA ILE A 34 16.15 26.33 -3.85
C ILE A 34 14.81 26.25 -3.12
N ILE A 35 14.42 25.07 -2.62
CA ILE A 35 13.19 24.92 -1.83
C ILE A 35 13.25 25.81 -0.59
N LEU A 36 14.33 25.70 0.18
CA LEU A 36 14.53 26.48 1.40
C LEU A 36 14.56 28.00 1.12
N GLU A 37 15.27 28.44 0.07
CA GLU A 37 15.33 29.86 -0.30
C GLU A 37 13.97 30.43 -0.73
N LEU A 38 13.15 29.63 -1.43
CA LEU A 38 11.80 30.04 -1.83
C LEU A 38 10.85 30.12 -0.64
N GLU A 39 11.02 29.24 0.34
CA GLU A 39 10.24 29.25 1.59
C GLU A 39 10.62 30.44 2.46
N GLU A 40 11.92 30.70 2.66
CA GLU A 40 12.40 31.89 3.39
C GLU A 40 11.88 33.22 2.81
N ARG A 41 11.55 33.23 1.52
CA ARG A 41 10.99 34.39 0.80
C ARG A 41 9.47 34.39 0.72
N ASN A 42 8.77 33.47 1.40
CA ASN A 42 7.31 33.25 1.31
C ASN A 42 6.80 33.14 -0.14
N THR A 43 7.66 32.70 -1.06
CA THR A 43 7.35 32.68 -2.49
C THR A 43 6.34 31.58 -2.83
N PHE A 44 6.22 30.56 -1.97
CA PHE A 44 5.17 29.54 -2.09
C PHE A 44 3.77 30.07 -1.76
N GLU A 45 3.62 31.19 -1.08
CA GLU A 45 2.31 31.84 -0.91
C GLU A 45 2.01 32.78 -2.10
N ASP A 46 3.04 33.51 -2.56
CA ASP A 46 2.89 34.65 -3.49
C ASP A 46 2.92 34.30 -4.98
N GLU A 47 3.65 33.26 -5.43
CA GLU A 47 3.82 32.97 -6.86
C GLU A 47 2.69 32.14 -7.49
N GLU A 48 2.37 32.41 -8.76
CA GLU A 48 1.39 31.62 -9.51
C GLU A 48 1.74 30.13 -9.53
N ASN A 49 0.70 29.31 -9.30
CA ASN A 49 0.76 27.85 -9.32
C ASN A 49 1.36 27.24 -10.61
N GLN A 50 1.55 27.96 -11.70
CA GLN A 50 2.21 27.41 -12.89
C GLN A 50 3.73 27.47 -12.83
N VAL A 51 4.31 28.50 -12.21
CA VAL A 51 5.77 28.72 -12.15
C VAL A 51 6.42 27.64 -11.31
N ARG A 52 5.87 27.40 -10.12
CA ARG A 52 6.29 26.33 -9.20
C ARG A 52 6.20 24.93 -9.83
N ARG A 53 5.18 24.68 -10.67
CA ARG A 53 5.08 23.41 -11.44
C ARG A 53 6.28 23.24 -12.35
N LYS A 54 6.60 24.29 -13.10
CA LYS A 54 7.63 24.25 -14.14
C LYS A 54 9.01 24.10 -13.53
N LEU A 55 9.21 24.56 -12.28
CA LEU A 55 10.47 24.43 -11.58
C LEU A 55 10.73 23.00 -11.09
N PHE A 56 9.77 22.40 -10.38
CA PHE A 56 9.99 21.13 -9.69
C PHE A 56 9.54 19.89 -10.46
N LYS A 57 8.54 19.99 -11.34
CA LYS A 57 8.08 18.83 -12.13
C LYS A 57 9.22 18.17 -12.93
N PRO A 58 10.11 18.92 -13.64
CA PRO A 58 11.22 18.30 -14.36
C PRO A 58 12.22 17.60 -13.44
N VAL A 59 12.39 18.08 -12.20
CA VAL A 59 13.31 17.46 -11.23
C VAL A 59 12.92 16.01 -10.97
N PHE A 60 11.65 15.79 -10.64
CA PHE A 60 11.16 14.47 -10.23
C PHE A 60 10.77 13.59 -11.42
N LYS A 61 10.04 14.17 -12.40
CA LYS A 61 9.48 13.39 -13.51
C LYS A 61 10.50 13.03 -14.58
N GLU A 62 11.55 13.84 -14.74
CA GLU A 62 12.50 13.69 -15.83
C GLU A 62 13.89 13.46 -15.24
N HIS A 63 14.46 14.42 -14.52
CA HIS A 63 15.88 14.38 -14.20
C HIS A 63 16.29 13.25 -13.25
N LEU A 64 15.72 13.18 -12.03
CA LEU A 64 16.09 12.14 -11.05
C LEU A 64 15.61 10.76 -11.49
N HIS A 65 14.45 10.69 -12.14
CA HIS A 65 13.92 9.49 -12.77
C HIS A 65 14.88 8.92 -13.82
N ASP A 66 15.26 9.72 -14.83
CA ASP A 66 16.12 9.29 -15.93
C ASP A 66 17.51 8.91 -15.44
N ILE A 67 18.06 9.65 -14.46
CA ILE A 67 19.33 9.31 -13.83
C ILE A 67 19.24 7.92 -13.19
N ALA A 68 18.16 7.63 -12.46
CA ALA A 68 18.00 6.34 -11.78
C ALA A 68 17.94 5.18 -12.79
N LEU A 69 17.12 5.27 -13.83
CA LEU A 69 16.97 4.20 -14.81
C LEU A 69 18.23 4.03 -15.67
N HIS A 70 18.83 5.13 -16.13
CA HIS A 70 20.07 5.07 -16.92
C HIS A 70 21.25 4.54 -16.09
N ALA A 71 21.32 4.87 -14.81
CA ALA A 71 22.32 4.30 -13.92
C ALA A 71 22.14 2.79 -13.72
N GLU A 72 20.89 2.30 -13.68
CA GLU A 72 20.62 0.86 -13.60
C GLU A 72 21.06 0.13 -14.87
N GLU A 73 20.82 0.70 -16.06
CA GLU A 73 21.34 0.16 -17.33
C GLU A 73 22.86 0.04 -17.34
N GLN A 74 23.56 0.93 -16.61
CA GLN A 74 25.02 0.91 -16.45
C GLN A 74 25.50 0.11 -15.23
N ASN A 75 24.62 -0.55 -14.48
CA ASN A 75 24.92 -1.28 -13.24
C ASN A 75 25.56 -0.40 -12.14
N GLU A 76 25.19 0.88 -12.07
CA GLU A 76 25.71 1.84 -11.09
C GLU A 76 24.78 2.01 -9.88
N ASN A 77 24.66 0.95 -9.07
CA ASN A 77 23.68 0.82 -7.98
C ASN A 77 23.66 2.01 -7.00
N GLN A 78 24.83 2.59 -6.68
CA GLN A 78 24.90 3.74 -5.77
C GLN A 78 24.21 4.97 -6.36
N ILE A 79 24.36 5.18 -7.67
CA ILE A 79 23.75 6.33 -8.35
C ILE A 79 22.24 6.14 -8.48
N VAL A 80 21.79 4.91 -8.75
CA VAL A 80 20.35 4.54 -8.68
C VAL A 80 19.77 4.90 -7.32
N SER A 81 20.43 4.42 -6.25
CA SER A 81 19.98 4.62 -4.87
C SER A 81 19.93 6.11 -4.52
N ASN A 82 21.02 6.86 -4.79
CA ASN A 82 21.10 8.30 -4.50
C ASN A 82 20.02 9.08 -5.27
N ALA A 83 19.76 8.76 -6.54
CA ALA A 83 18.78 9.49 -7.34
C ALA A 83 17.35 9.30 -6.80
N ILE A 84 17.01 8.10 -6.34
CA ILE A 84 15.70 7.79 -5.74
C ILE A 84 15.60 8.36 -4.32
N GLU A 85 16.64 8.23 -3.50
CA GLU A 85 16.72 8.82 -2.16
C GLU A 85 16.55 10.35 -2.21
N TRP A 86 17.13 11.02 -3.20
CA TRP A 86 16.91 12.45 -3.41
C TRP A 86 15.45 12.80 -3.71
N GLN A 87 14.69 11.93 -4.38
CA GLN A 87 13.27 12.17 -4.59
C GLN A 87 12.52 12.14 -3.26
N TYR A 88 12.80 11.13 -2.43
CA TYR A 88 12.23 11.03 -1.09
C TYR A 88 12.63 12.22 -0.20
N GLU A 89 13.92 12.52 -0.08
CA GLU A 89 14.44 13.58 0.79
C GLU A 89 13.87 14.96 0.44
N LEU A 90 13.74 15.28 -0.86
CA LEU A 90 13.11 16.53 -1.29
C LEU A 90 11.59 16.51 -1.09
N GLY A 91 10.95 15.34 -1.24
CA GLY A 91 9.54 15.16 -0.94
C GLY A 91 9.24 15.35 0.54
N LYS A 92 10.11 14.80 1.40
CA LYS A 92 10.05 14.91 2.86
C LYS A 92 10.24 16.35 3.31
N GLU A 93 11.21 17.07 2.76
CA GLU A 93 11.34 18.51 2.97
C GLU A 93 10.04 19.24 2.58
N GLY A 94 9.43 18.85 1.46
CA GLY A 94 8.12 19.35 1.06
C GLY A 94 7.01 19.04 2.08
N LEU A 95 7.03 17.88 2.74
CA LEU A 95 6.11 17.54 3.83
C LEU A 95 6.39 18.37 5.08
N ASP A 96 7.66 18.49 5.50
CA ASP A 96 8.10 19.25 6.66
C ASP A 96 7.74 20.74 6.59
N LEU A 97 7.74 21.28 5.37
CA LEU A 97 7.37 22.68 5.10
C LEU A 97 5.88 22.85 4.75
N GLU A 98 5.06 21.79 4.82
CA GLU A 98 3.65 21.81 4.43
C GLU A 98 3.41 22.23 2.95
N ILE A 99 4.41 22.02 2.10
CA ILE A 99 4.37 22.29 0.66
C ILE A 99 3.96 21.00 -0.08
N ASP A 100 2.67 20.65 0.04
CA ASP A 100 2.03 19.48 -0.57
C ASP A 100 2.42 19.22 -2.03
N ARG A 101 2.70 20.29 -2.77
CA ARG A 101 3.07 20.19 -4.17
C ARG A 101 4.40 19.47 -4.37
N ILE A 102 5.42 19.82 -3.57
CA ILE A 102 6.75 19.22 -3.69
C ILE A 102 6.65 17.76 -3.28
N ALA A 103 6.02 17.50 -2.12
CA ALA A 103 5.69 16.17 -1.63
C ALA A 103 5.00 15.31 -2.71
N ARG A 104 3.97 15.85 -3.36
CA ARG A 104 3.25 15.16 -4.43
C ARG A 104 4.09 14.93 -5.70
N GLN A 105 4.95 15.87 -6.10
CA GLN A 105 5.82 15.64 -7.27
C GLN A 105 6.88 14.58 -6.98
N ALA A 106 7.44 14.57 -5.77
CA ALA A 106 8.36 13.54 -5.31
C ALA A 106 7.72 12.15 -5.32
N GLN A 107 6.52 12.03 -4.76
CA GLN A 107 5.72 10.81 -4.80
C GLN A 107 5.52 10.30 -6.23
N PHE A 108 5.11 11.19 -7.16
CA PHE A 108 4.96 10.80 -8.57
C PHE A 108 6.27 10.39 -9.22
N GLY A 109 7.39 11.03 -8.89
CA GLY A 109 8.70 10.63 -9.41
C GLY A 109 9.09 9.22 -8.95
N MET A 110 8.92 8.90 -7.65
CA MET A 110 9.18 7.56 -7.13
C MET A 110 8.25 6.52 -7.77
N SER A 111 6.98 6.87 -7.97
CA SER A 111 6.02 6.03 -8.70
C SER A 111 6.40 5.85 -10.18
N ASP A 112 6.96 6.88 -10.84
CA ASP A 112 7.39 6.77 -12.23
C ASP A 112 8.59 5.81 -12.34
N VAL A 113 9.52 5.84 -11.37
CA VAL A 113 10.63 4.87 -11.28
C VAL A 113 10.09 3.45 -11.13
N LEU A 114 9.10 3.23 -10.26
CA LEU A 114 8.44 1.92 -10.11
C LEU A 114 7.79 1.47 -11.40
N ARG A 115 7.02 2.33 -12.08
CA ARG A 115 6.38 1.98 -13.34
C ARG A 115 7.39 1.54 -14.39
N ASP A 116 8.51 2.24 -14.51
CA ASP A 116 9.46 2.10 -15.61
C ASP A 116 10.68 1.23 -15.28
N ALA A 117 10.76 0.67 -14.06
CA ALA A 117 11.83 -0.24 -13.64
C ALA A 117 11.93 -1.48 -14.56
N PRO A 118 13.14 -1.90 -14.97
CA PRO A 118 13.37 -2.94 -15.98
C PRO A 118 13.33 -4.37 -15.40
N LEU A 119 12.27 -4.71 -14.66
CA LEU A 119 12.14 -5.99 -13.95
C LEU A 119 12.24 -7.23 -14.85
N GLU A 120 11.77 -7.11 -16.10
CA GLU A 120 11.81 -8.19 -17.09
C GLU A 120 13.25 -8.58 -17.48
N THR A 121 14.22 -7.69 -17.22
CA THR A 121 15.66 -7.95 -17.48
C THR A 121 16.35 -8.67 -16.32
N GLY A 122 15.64 -8.85 -15.20
CA GLY A 122 16.19 -9.40 -13.96
C GLY A 122 16.92 -8.37 -13.08
N SER A 123 16.86 -7.08 -13.43
CA SER A 123 17.35 -6.00 -12.59
C SER A 123 16.23 -5.43 -11.70
N TYR A 124 16.47 -5.42 -10.40
CA TYR A 124 15.50 -5.03 -9.37
C TYR A 124 15.96 -3.82 -8.56
N ILE A 125 17.05 -3.16 -8.96
CA ILE A 125 17.73 -2.18 -8.10
C ILE A 125 16.88 -0.92 -7.96
N SER A 126 16.38 -0.36 -9.06
CA SER A 126 15.53 0.84 -9.00
C SER A 126 14.21 0.54 -8.29
N SER A 127 13.56 -0.57 -8.63
CA SER A 127 12.31 -1.02 -8.01
C SER A 127 12.46 -1.22 -6.50
N ASN A 128 13.48 -1.94 -6.05
CA ASN A 128 13.69 -2.20 -4.63
C ASN A 128 13.96 -0.92 -3.82
N ASN A 129 14.77 -0.01 -4.36
CA ASN A 129 15.00 1.29 -3.73
C ASN A 129 13.72 2.14 -3.72
N ALA A 130 12.97 2.19 -4.82
CA ALA A 130 11.76 3.01 -4.91
C ALA A 130 10.64 2.48 -3.99
N TRP A 131 10.52 1.17 -3.80
CA TRP A 131 9.58 0.59 -2.83
C TRP A 131 9.91 0.96 -1.39
N GLU A 132 11.19 0.93 -1.02
CA GLU A 132 11.64 1.37 0.31
C GLU A 132 11.30 2.85 0.54
N GLN A 133 11.62 3.70 -0.44
CA GLN A 133 11.40 5.14 -0.33
C GLN A 133 9.92 5.52 -0.34
N ILE A 134 9.09 4.92 -1.20
CA ILE A 134 7.64 5.23 -1.22
C ILE A 134 6.93 4.70 0.02
N GLY A 135 7.35 3.55 0.55
CA GLY A 135 6.84 3.02 1.81
C GLY A 135 7.18 3.94 2.99
N GLN A 136 8.44 4.37 3.11
CA GLN A 136 8.83 5.34 4.14
C GLN A 136 8.13 6.69 3.96
N PHE A 137 7.89 7.12 2.72
CA PHE A 137 7.14 8.36 2.46
C PHE A 137 5.67 8.27 2.90
N LEU A 138 5.06 7.09 2.80
CA LEU A 138 3.71 6.86 3.33
C LEU A 138 3.70 6.97 4.87
N VAL A 139 4.68 6.39 5.55
CA VAL A 139 4.85 6.52 7.02
C VAL A 139 5.01 7.99 7.41
N ASP A 140 5.97 8.69 6.80
CA ASP A 140 6.24 10.10 7.12
C ASP A 140 5.02 11.01 6.88
N ALA A 141 4.23 10.74 5.83
CA ALA A 141 2.99 11.48 5.55
C ALA A 141 1.86 11.17 6.54
N SER A 142 1.84 9.94 7.08
CA SER A 142 0.88 9.49 8.08
C SER A 142 1.21 10.04 9.47
N ASP A 143 2.51 10.09 9.82
CA ASP A 143 3.01 10.69 11.07
C ASP A 143 2.78 12.21 11.14
N LYS A 144 2.85 12.90 10.00
CA LYS A 144 2.77 14.37 9.85
C LYS A 144 1.36 14.91 9.56
N PRO A 145 0.33 14.27 10.12
CA PRO A 145 -1.06 14.27 9.62
C PRO A 145 -1.27 14.97 8.26
N ALA A 146 -0.69 14.43 7.18
CA ALA A 146 -0.81 14.98 5.82
C ALA A 146 -1.75 14.09 4.97
N PRO A 147 -3.08 14.07 5.26
CA PRO A 147 -3.99 13.03 4.79
C PRO A 147 -4.05 12.92 3.27
N ARG A 148 -3.99 14.06 2.58
CA ARG A 148 -3.99 14.10 1.11
C ARG A 148 -2.75 13.45 0.52
N ILE A 149 -1.57 13.63 1.14
CA ILE A 149 -0.33 13.02 0.65
C ILE A 149 -0.32 11.53 0.98
N ALA A 150 -0.67 11.15 2.21
CA ALA A 150 -0.80 9.74 2.61
C ALA A 150 -1.73 8.97 1.65
N ARG A 151 -2.92 9.51 1.38
CA ARG A 151 -3.89 8.97 0.41
C ARG A 151 -3.27 8.76 -0.98
N ASN A 152 -2.64 9.80 -1.53
CA ASN A 152 -2.06 9.70 -2.88
C ASN A 152 -0.90 8.70 -2.95
N THR A 153 -0.10 8.60 -1.89
CA THR A 153 1.00 7.65 -1.79
C THR A 153 0.47 6.21 -1.72
N ALA A 154 -0.55 5.95 -0.90
CA ALA A 154 -1.22 4.64 -0.82
C ALA A 154 -1.80 4.22 -2.18
N SER A 155 -2.59 5.08 -2.82
CA SER A 155 -3.16 4.86 -4.17
C SER A 155 -2.08 4.57 -5.24
N SER A 156 -0.90 5.17 -5.09
CA SER A 156 0.22 4.92 -5.99
C SER A 156 0.90 3.58 -5.73
N ILE A 157 0.97 3.13 -4.47
CA ILE A 157 1.43 1.78 -4.13
C ILE A 157 0.52 0.75 -4.78
N GLU A 158 -0.81 0.90 -4.62
CA GLU A 158 -1.81 0.04 -5.26
C GLU A 158 -1.57 -0.04 -6.77
N THR A 159 -1.57 1.12 -7.44
CA THR A 159 -1.45 1.19 -8.91
C THR A 159 -0.16 0.51 -9.39
N ASN A 160 0.96 0.71 -8.69
CA ASN A 160 2.23 0.11 -9.11
C ASN A 160 2.29 -1.40 -8.89
N ILE A 161 1.72 -1.92 -7.80
CA ILE A 161 1.66 -3.37 -7.58
C ILE A 161 0.73 -4.01 -8.62
N SER A 162 -0.53 -3.57 -8.65
CA SER A 162 -1.60 -4.26 -9.39
C SER A 162 -1.49 -4.05 -10.90
N SER A 163 -1.01 -2.89 -11.37
CA SER A 163 -1.03 -2.56 -12.81
C SER A 163 0.33 -2.61 -13.49
N TYR A 164 1.46 -2.55 -12.76
CA TYR A 164 2.78 -2.32 -13.39
C TYR A 164 3.87 -3.31 -13.01
N GLN A 165 4.00 -3.68 -11.74
CA GLN A 165 5.19 -4.40 -11.28
C GLN A 165 5.00 -5.91 -11.32
N LEU A 166 3.92 -6.45 -10.75
CA LEU A 166 3.73 -7.91 -10.62
C LEU A 166 3.84 -8.64 -11.95
N HIS A 167 3.25 -8.09 -13.01
CA HIS A 167 3.26 -8.69 -14.35
C HIS A 167 4.61 -8.62 -15.08
N LYS A 168 5.62 -7.92 -14.52
CA LYS A 168 6.98 -7.80 -15.09
C LYS A 168 8.02 -8.62 -14.32
N ILE A 169 7.66 -9.16 -13.16
CA ILE A 169 8.59 -9.90 -12.31
C ILE A 169 9.05 -11.15 -13.05
N SER A 170 10.36 -11.28 -13.20
CA SER A 170 10.99 -12.48 -13.77
C SER A 170 11.34 -13.52 -12.70
N ASP A 171 11.53 -13.11 -11.44
CA ASP A 171 11.82 -13.98 -10.29
C ASP A 171 11.33 -13.33 -8.99
N ALA A 172 10.25 -13.86 -8.44
CA ALA A 172 9.61 -13.38 -7.21
C ALA A 172 10.56 -13.32 -5.99
N ARG A 173 11.64 -14.13 -5.97
CA ARG A 173 12.56 -14.16 -4.82
C ARG A 173 13.27 -12.82 -4.63
N TRP A 174 13.62 -12.14 -5.71
CA TRP A 174 14.29 -10.83 -5.66
C TRP A 174 13.35 -9.69 -5.27
N TYR A 175 12.05 -9.88 -5.52
CA TYR A 175 11.00 -8.92 -5.22
C TYR A 175 10.48 -9.06 -3.78
N SER A 176 10.53 -10.28 -3.23
CA SER A 176 9.97 -10.62 -1.91
C SER A 176 10.50 -9.78 -0.75
N HIS A 177 11.79 -9.43 -0.76
CA HIS A 177 12.39 -8.61 0.30
C HIS A 177 11.83 -7.17 0.30
N SER A 178 11.59 -6.61 -0.88
CA SER A 178 11.01 -5.26 -1.01
C SER A 178 9.55 -5.24 -0.61
N MET A 179 8.80 -6.29 -0.97
CA MET A 179 7.40 -6.42 -0.55
C MET A 179 7.26 -6.62 0.95
N MET A 180 8.13 -7.41 1.57
CA MET A 180 8.20 -7.52 3.03
C MET A 180 8.43 -6.15 3.70
N ARG A 181 9.40 -5.37 3.21
CA ARG A 181 9.65 -4.03 3.74
C ARG A 181 8.46 -3.09 3.53
N LEU A 182 7.84 -3.14 2.36
CA LEU A 182 6.67 -2.33 2.05
C LEU A 182 5.51 -2.65 3.01
N TYR A 183 5.20 -3.92 3.26
CA TYR A 183 4.12 -4.30 4.18
C TYR A 183 4.42 -3.87 5.62
N SER A 184 5.68 -4.02 6.07
CA SER A 184 6.10 -3.45 7.36
C SER A 184 5.94 -1.93 7.41
N LYS A 185 6.13 -1.22 6.28
CA LYS A 185 5.86 0.23 6.21
C LYS A 185 4.38 0.56 6.14
N MET A 186 3.56 -0.32 5.57
CA MET A 186 2.11 -0.16 5.60
C MET A 186 1.56 -0.36 7.02
N GLU A 187 2.10 -1.31 7.78
CA GLU A 187 1.86 -1.46 9.23
C GLU A 187 2.17 -0.16 9.98
N ASP A 188 3.41 0.33 9.88
CA ASP A 188 3.85 1.58 10.52
C ASP A 188 2.92 2.76 10.15
N ALA A 189 2.52 2.85 8.88
CA ALA A 189 1.65 3.91 8.40
C ALA A 189 0.22 3.82 8.94
N GLN A 190 -0.33 2.61 9.08
CA GLN A 190 -1.66 2.43 9.66
C GLN A 190 -1.68 2.85 11.13
N GLU A 191 -0.68 2.42 11.91
CA GLU A 191 -0.55 2.81 13.31
C GLU A 191 -0.58 4.34 13.42
N ALA A 192 0.27 5.02 12.64
CA ALA A 192 0.31 6.48 12.59
C ALA A 192 -1.02 7.11 12.16
N LEU A 193 -1.70 6.58 11.14
CA LEU A 193 -3.00 7.10 10.70
C LEU A 193 -4.07 6.95 11.78
N LEU A 194 -4.13 5.80 12.45
CA LEU A 194 -5.12 5.54 13.49
C LEU A 194 -4.82 6.32 14.77
N ASP A 195 -3.55 6.57 15.10
CA ASP A 195 -3.16 7.45 16.21
C ASP A 195 -3.74 8.86 16.06
N HIS A 196 -3.83 9.37 14.83
CA HIS A 196 -4.42 10.70 14.56
C HIS A 196 -5.93 10.65 14.34
N TYR A 197 -6.44 9.63 13.64
CA TYR A 197 -7.78 9.68 13.05
C TYR A 197 -8.72 8.56 13.49
N ALA A 198 -8.36 7.69 14.46
CA ALA A 198 -9.26 6.60 14.87
C ALA A 198 -10.61 7.10 15.40
N GLU A 199 -10.63 8.21 16.14
CA GLU A 199 -11.89 8.83 16.61
C GLU A 199 -12.71 9.38 15.44
N ASP A 200 -12.05 10.01 14.46
CA ASP A 200 -12.70 10.51 13.25
C ASP A 200 -13.35 9.38 12.48
N VAL A 201 -12.61 8.28 12.29
CA VAL A 201 -13.06 7.03 11.65
C VAL A 201 -14.23 6.41 12.39
N ALA A 202 -14.18 6.35 13.74
CA ALA A 202 -15.22 5.74 14.56
C ALA A 202 -16.55 6.51 14.54
N ASN A 203 -16.50 7.82 14.29
CA ASN A 203 -17.67 8.69 14.29
C ASN A 203 -18.32 8.87 12.91
N VAL A 204 -17.72 8.35 11.84
CA VAL A 204 -18.36 8.37 10.52
C VAL A 204 -19.40 7.25 10.44
N ASP A 205 -20.63 7.65 10.13
CA ASP A 205 -21.73 6.74 9.80
C ASP A 205 -21.55 6.27 8.35
N MET A 206 -20.75 5.22 8.18
CA MET A 206 -20.63 4.51 6.91
C MET A 206 -20.36 3.03 7.16
N GLU A 207 -20.89 2.18 6.28
CA GLU A 207 -20.55 0.76 6.27
C GLU A 207 -19.19 0.60 5.58
N TRP A 208 -18.13 0.40 6.36
CA TRP A 208 -16.78 0.31 5.82
C TRP A 208 -16.67 -0.81 4.77
N GLN A 209 -17.52 -1.82 4.83
CA GLN A 209 -17.56 -2.92 3.87
C GLN A 209 -17.99 -2.50 2.45
N TYR A 210 -18.91 -1.54 2.28
CA TYR A 210 -19.64 -1.33 1.03
C TYR A 210 -19.71 0.12 0.53
N GLU A 211 -19.29 1.07 1.36
CA GLU A 211 -19.53 2.48 1.10
C GLU A 211 -18.26 3.25 0.75
N HIS A 212 -18.47 4.37 0.03
CA HIS A 212 -17.46 5.38 -0.15
C HIS A 212 -17.52 6.38 1.00
N VAL A 213 -16.41 7.04 1.28
CA VAL A 213 -16.39 8.14 2.26
C VAL A 213 -17.41 9.22 1.86
N PRO A 214 -18.38 9.56 2.73
CA PRO A 214 -19.40 10.55 2.42
C PRO A 214 -18.81 11.91 2.04
N ASP A 215 -19.46 12.63 1.12
CA ASP A 215 -18.92 13.88 0.57
C ASP A 215 -19.02 15.08 1.52
N ASP A 216 -19.91 15.03 2.52
CA ASP A 216 -20.28 16.15 3.38
C ASP A 216 -19.76 16.07 4.81
N ILE A 217 -18.94 15.07 5.15
CA ILE A 217 -18.30 14.98 6.48
C ILE A 217 -17.20 16.03 6.65
N HIS A 218 -17.03 16.53 7.87
CA HIS A 218 -16.11 17.63 8.18
C HIS A 218 -14.63 17.23 8.06
N ASN A 219 -14.31 16.01 8.45
CA ASN A 219 -12.99 15.37 8.52
C ASN A 219 -12.76 14.42 7.33
N ARG A 220 -13.24 14.83 6.14
CA ARG A 220 -13.28 13.95 4.97
C ARG A 220 -11.91 13.51 4.51
N GLU A 221 -10.91 14.39 4.48
CA GLU A 221 -9.59 14.01 3.97
C GLU A 221 -8.90 13.02 4.92
N GLU A 222 -9.05 13.21 6.22
CA GLU A 222 -8.56 12.36 7.30
C GLU A 222 -9.15 10.95 7.18
N VAL A 223 -10.47 10.83 7.18
CA VAL A 223 -11.17 9.54 7.02
C VAL A 223 -10.83 8.90 5.66
N TYR A 224 -10.75 9.70 4.61
CA TYR A 224 -10.41 9.20 3.27
C TYR A 224 -8.97 8.71 3.16
N SER A 225 -8.04 9.25 3.96
CA SER A 225 -6.67 8.72 4.00
C SER A 225 -6.63 7.31 4.59
N VAL A 226 -7.39 7.04 5.66
CA VAL A 226 -7.52 5.69 6.25
C VAL A 226 -8.24 4.73 5.29
N PHE A 227 -9.32 5.21 4.65
CA PHE A 227 -10.07 4.44 3.66
C PHE A 227 -9.21 4.03 2.45
N GLU A 228 -8.42 4.95 1.90
CA GLU A 228 -7.55 4.63 0.76
C GLU A 228 -6.39 3.73 1.17
N TRP A 229 -5.83 3.91 2.36
CA TRP A 229 -4.83 2.97 2.90
C TRP A 229 -5.40 1.55 2.97
N ARG A 230 -6.63 1.39 3.47
CA ARG A 230 -7.32 0.10 3.53
C ARG A 230 -7.53 -0.47 2.13
N ASN A 231 -8.05 0.32 1.19
CA ASN A 231 -8.24 -0.14 -0.19
C ASN A 231 -6.92 -0.57 -0.83
N THR A 232 -5.85 0.16 -0.56
CA THR A 232 -4.50 -0.21 -1.01
C THR A 232 -4.12 -1.57 -0.44
N LEU A 233 -4.24 -1.79 0.87
CA LEU A 233 -3.94 -3.08 1.50
C LEU A 233 -4.74 -4.24 0.89
N LEU A 234 -6.05 -4.06 0.72
CA LEU A 234 -6.94 -5.07 0.15
C LEU A 234 -6.59 -5.37 -1.31
N SER A 235 -6.38 -4.34 -2.11
CA SER A 235 -6.07 -4.45 -3.54
C SER A 235 -4.70 -5.10 -3.78
N THR A 236 -3.68 -4.71 -3.00
CA THR A 236 -2.34 -5.34 -3.08
C THR A 236 -2.38 -6.78 -2.59
N THR A 237 -3.16 -7.09 -1.57
CA THR A 237 -3.34 -8.46 -1.07
C THR A 237 -4.06 -9.34 -2.08
N ALA A 238 -5.15 -8.84 -2.69
CA ALA A 238 -5.83 -9.54 -3.77
C ALA A 238 -4.90 -9.81 -4.96
N SER A 239 -4.05 -8.83 -5.30
CA SER A 239 -3.04 -8.99 -6.37
C SER A 239 -1.98 -10.04 -6.02
N PHE A 240 -1.57 -10.14 -4.75
CA PHE A 240 -0.62 -11.15 -4.28
C PHE A 240 -1.23 -12.54 -4.24
N LEU A 241 -2.49 -12.66 -3.83
CA LEU A 241 -3.25 -13.91 -3.89
C LEU A 241 -3.40 -14.36 -5.34
N GLN A 242 -3.82 -13.46 -6.24
CA GLN A 242 -3.92 -13.76 -7.67
C GLN A 242 -2.60 -14.28 -8.24
N TYR A 243 -1.49 -13.59 -7.92
CA TYR A 243 -0.15 -14.04 -8.32
C TYR A 243 0.19 -15.42 -7.74
N ALA A 244 -0.12 -15.69 -6.48
CA ALA A 244 0.13 -16.98 -5.85
C ALA A 244 -0.68 -18.12 -6.50
N ILE A 245 -1.92 -17.85 -6.90
CA ILE A 245 -2.77 -18.80 -7.64
C ILE A 245 -2.16 -19.11 -9.01
N GLU A 246 -1.63 -18.11 -9.70
CA GLU A 246 -1.08 -18.25 -11.05
C GLU A 246 0.32 -18.91 -11.06
N GLU A 247 1.18 -18.51 -10.14
CA GLU A 247 2.61 -18.86 -10.12
C GLU A 247 2.97 -19.90 -9.05
N GLY A 248 2.02 -20.29 -8.19
CA GLY A 248 2.18 -21.27 -7.12
C GLY A 248 3.00 -20.79 -5.91
N GLN A 249 3.31 -19.50 -5.84
CA GLN A 249 4.04 -18.90 -4.71
C GLN A 249 3.70 -17.41 -4.55
N TYR A 250 3.71 -16.91 -3.31
CA TYR A 250 3.55 -15.49 -3.04
C TYR A 250 4.72 -14.64 -3.55
N PRO A 251 4.48 -13.39 -3.99
CA PRO A 251 5.53 -12.42 -4.32
C PRO A 251 6.17 -11.77 -3.08
N ILE A 252 5.81 -12.25 -1.88
CA ILE A 252 6.29 -11.87 -0.55
C ILE A 252 6.54 -13.17 0.24
N THR A 253 7.43 -13.14 1.23
CA THR A 253 7.60 -14.29 2.13
C THR A 253 6.32 -14.54 2.95
N ASP A 254 5.72 -15.71 2.79
CA ASP A 254 4.43 -16.11 3.40
C ASP A 254 4.35 -15.80 4.91
N GLY A 255 5.35 -16.21 5.70
CA GLY A 255 5.37 -15.95 7.14
C GLY A 255 5.33 -14.45 7.48
N ASN A 256 6.08 -13.62 6.75
CA ASN A 256 6.08 -12.18 6.98
C ASN A 256 4.76 -11.53 6.54
N PHE A 257 4.15 -12.04 5.47
CA PHE A 257 2.85 -11.57 5.00
C PHE A 257 1.74 -11.86 6.02
N LYS A 258 1.75 -13.07 6.60
CA LYS A 258 0.89 -13.47 7.71
C LYS A 258 1.11 -12.61 8.95
N ASP A 259 2.36 -12.39 9.34
CA ASP A 259 2.70 -11.55 10.50
C ASP A 259 2.26 -10.09 10.27
N SER A 260 2.41 -9.56 9.05
CA SER A 260 2.01 -8.17 8.72
C SER A 260 0.50 -7.99 8.88
N TRP A 261 -0.28 -8.88 8.26
CA TRP A 261 -1.74 -8.89 8.38
C TRP A 261 -2.23 -9.07 9.81
N GLN A 262 -1.55 -9.93 10.58
CA GLN A 262 -1.83 -10.11 12.00
C GLN A 262 -1.62 -8.79 12.77
N ASN A 263 -0.50 -8.11 12.58
CA ASN A 263 -0.19 -6.86 13.28
C ASN A 263 -1.18 -5.75 12.92
N ILE A 264 -1.49 -5.61 11.62
CA ILE A 264 -2.51 -4.67 11.09
C ILE A 264 -3.86 -4.85 11.79
N CYS A 265 -4.34 -6.10 11.90
CA CYS A 265 -5.62 -6.40 12.55
C CYS A 265 -5.56 -6.17 14.07
N VAL A 266 -4.45 -6.56 14.70
CA VAL A 266 -4.23 -6.36 16.15
C VAL A 266 -4.26 -4.88 16.49
N GLU A 267 -3.53 -4.03 15.78
CA GLU A 267 -3.52 -2.59 16.05
C GLU A 267 -4.88 -1.96 15.79
N ALA A 268 -5.55 -2.26 14.67
CA ALA A 268 -6.91 -1.76 14.42
C ALA A 268 -7.88 -2.11 15.55
N SER A 269 -7.81 -3.34 16.06
CA SER A 269 -8.71 -3.85 17.10
C SER A 269 -8.58 -3.16 18.46
N LYS A 270 -7.49 -2.41 18.69
CA LYS A 270 -7.23 -1.67 19.93
C LYS A 270 -7.79 -0.24 19.89
N THR A 271 -8.29 0.20 18.75
CA THR A 271 -8.78 1.56 18.52
C THR A 271 -10.30 1.65 18.69
N PRO A 272 -10.88 2.86 18.86
CA PRO A 272 -12.34 3.04 18.85
C PRO A 272 -13.00 2.76 17.49
N ALA A 273 -12.22 2.60 16.42
CA ALA A 273 -12.68 2.33 15.06
C ALA A 273 -13.13 0.87 14.87
N GLU A 274 -14.16 0.45 15.61
CA GLU A 274 -14.64 -0.93 15.65
C GLU A 274 -15.03 -1.47 14.26
N ASP A 275 -15.85 -0.74 13.51
CA ASP A 275 -16.35 -1.21 12.20
C ASP A 275 -15.21 -1.46 11.21
N TYR A 276 -14.26 -0.53 11.16
CA TYR A 276 -13.03 -0.63 10.38
C TYR A 276 -12.20 -1.87 10.77
N ALA A 277 -12.01 -2.11 12.08
CA ALA A 277 -11.26 -3.27 12.56
C ALA A 277 -11.96 -4.59 12.23
N VAL A 278 -13.29 -4.64 12.33
CA VAL A 278 -14.10 -5.78 11.92
C VAL A 278 -13.92 -6.03 10.42
N THR A 279 -13.96 -5.00 9.57
CA THR A 279 -13.73 -5.12 8.13
C THR A 279 -12.35 -5.70 7.79
N LEU A 280 -11.29 -5.28 8.48
CA LEU A 280 -9.95 -5.86 8.29
C LEU A 280 -9.90 -7.34 8.70
N CYS A 281 -10.59 -7.71 9.79
CA CYS A 281 -10.68 -9.10 10.22
C CYS A 281 -11.52 -9.95 9.24
N GLN A 282 -12.58 -9.40 8.63
CA GLN A 282 -13.33 -10.07 7.56
C GLN A 282 -12.43 -10.36 6.36
N ALA A 283 -11.63 -9.37 5.94
CA ALA A 283 -10.65 -9.58 4.88
C ALA A 283 -9.61 -10.66 5.25
N LEU A 284 -9.10 -10.68 6.49
CA LEU A 284 -8.19 -11.74 6.94
C LEU A 284 -8.81 -13.14 6.87
N ILE A 285 -10.10 -13.28 7.20
CA ILE A 285 -10.85 -14.54 7.06
C ILE A 285 -10.98 -14.92 5.57
N GLU A 286 -11.29 -13.96 4.70
CA GLU A 286 -11.32 -14.19 3.25
C GLU A 286 -9.97 -14.66 2.69
N ILE A 287 -8.85 -14.08 3.14
CA ILE A 287 -7.51 -14.55 2.76
C ILE A 287 -7.35 -16.03 3.13
N ALA A 288 -7.74 -16.41 4.35
CA ALA A 288 -7.63 -17.79 4.82
C ALA A 288 -8.43 -18.77 3.94
N VAL A 289 -9.64 -18.37 3.54
CA VAL A 289 -10.47 -19.15 2.61
C VAL A 289 -9.79 -19.25 1.24
N ILE A 290 -9.38 -18.14 0.65
CA ILE A 290 -8.80 -18.14 -0.71
C ILE A 290 -7.52 -18.97 -0.77
N ASP A 291 -6.62 -18.77 0.19
CA ASP A 291 -5.35 -19.48 0.31
C ASP A 291 -5.56 -21.00 0.43
N ARG A 292 -6.44 -21.43 1.35
CA ARG A 292 -6.76 -22.85 1.58
C ARG A 292 -7.22 -23.59 0.31
N ASN A 293 -7.94 -22.90 -0.56
CA ASN A 293 -8.56 -23.52 -1.74
C ASN A 293 -7.67 -23.54 -2.98
N HIS A 294 -6.66 -22.67 -3.05
CA HIS A 294 -5.90 -22.46 -4.28
C HIS A 294 -4.39 -22.56 -4.12
N VAL A 295 -3.87 -22.40 -2.90
CA VAL A 295 -2.44 -22.47 -2.61
C VAL A 295 -2.18 -23.76 -1.84
N GLU A 296 -1.15 -24.53 -2.23
CA GLU A 296 -0.80 -25.74 -1.49
C GLU A 296 -0.50 -25.39 -0.03
N GLU A 297 -1.19 -26.03 0.91
CA GLU A 297 -1.07 -25.77 2.33
C GLU A 297 0.36 -26.09 2.80
N THR A 298 1.19 -25.06 2.88
CA THR A 298 2.57 -25.14 3.32
C THR A 298 2.78 -24.21 4.51
N GLY A 299 3.35 -24.74 5.59
CA GLY A 299 3.67 -23.94 6.78
C GLY A 299 2.53 -23.78 7.77
N ILE A 300 2.40 -22.57 8.35
CA ILE A 300 1.42 -22.24 9.39
C ILE A 300 0.13 -21.76 8.72
N PRO A 301 -1.04 -22.35 9.00
CA PRO A 301 -2.29 -21.95 8.36
C PRO A 301 -2.72 -20.54 8.80
N TRP A 302 -3.47 -19.83 7.96
CA TRP A 302 -4.00 -18.50 8.28
C TRP A 302 -4.93 -18.49 9.50
N SER A 303 -5.61 -19.61 9.80
CA SER A 303 -6.36 -19.78 11.06
C SER A 303 -5.50 -19.57 12.29
N SER A 304 -4.20 -19.89 12.23
CA SER A 304 -3.26 -19.57 13.32
C SER A 304 -3.00 -18.07 13.46
N SER A 305 -2.95 -17.31 12.35
CA SER A 305 -2.82 -15.84 12.40
C SER A 305 -4.07 -15.22 12.99
N ILE A 306 -5.27 -15.68 12.59
CA ILE A 306 -6.55 -15.24 13.15
C ILE A 306 -6.60 -15.49 14.67
N GLY A 307 -6.22 -16.69 15.13
CA GLY A 307 -6.16 -17.00 16.56
C GLY A 307 -5.18 -16.11 17.34
N ARG A 308 -4.07 -15.68 16.71
CA ARG A 308 -3.15 -14.70 17.31
C ARG A 308 -3.72 -13.28 17.34
N VAL A 309 -4.56 -12.90 16.39
CA VAL A 309 -5.31 -11.63 16.46
C VAL A 309 -6.27 -11.67 17.65
N LYS A 310 -6.99 -12.77 17.88
CA LYS A 310 -7.83 -12.92 19.09
C LYS A 310 -7.02 -12.77 20.38
N TYR A 311 -5.85 -13.40 20.44
CA TYR A 311 -4.99 -13.39 21.64
C TYR A 311 -4.33 -12.03 21.93
N ASN A 312 -3.76 -11.37 20.91
CA ASN A 312 -3.00 -10.12 21.09
C ASN A 312 -3.85 -8.85 20.92
N GLY A 313 -5.01 -8.97 20.27
CA GLY A 313 -5.94 -7.87 19.97
C GLY A 313 -7.23 -8.00 20.78
N ASN A 314 -8.37 -7.87 20.11
CA ASN A 314 -9.69 -7.99 20.72
C ASN A 314 -10.47 -9.19 20.12
N PRO A 315 -10.77 -10.25 20.88
CA PRO A 315 -11.49 -11.42 20.38
C PRO A 315 -12.91 -11.07 19.90
N ASP A 316 -13.60 -10.10 20.53
CA ASP A 316 -14.96 -9.70 20.16
C ASP A 316 -15.01 -9.12 18.74
N ILE A 317 -13.94 -8.45 18.29
CA ILE A 317 -13.84 -7.91 16.92
C ILE A 317 -13.75 -9.04 15.90
N VAL A 318 -12.95 -10.06 16.21
CA VAL A 318 -12.78 -11.23 15.34
C VAL A 318 -14.07 -12.04 15.28
N ASP A 319 -14.74 -12.24 16.43
CA ASP A 319 -16.02 -12.94 16.48
C ASP A 319 -17.12 -12.19 15.70
N LYS A 320 -17.19 -10.84 15.80
CA LYS A 320 -18.07 -10.02 14.98
C LYS A 320 -17.78 -10.14 13.49
N ALA A 321 -16.52 -10.27 13.09
CA ALA A 321 -16.14 -10.48 11.70
C ALA A 321 -16.66 -11.83 11.16
N PHE A 322 -16.53 -12.91 11.94
CA PHE A 322 -17.14 -14.20 11.61
C PHE A 322 -18.66 -14.11 11.54
N GLU A 323 -19.30 -13.46 12.52
CA GLU A 323 -20.76 -13.31 12.56
C GLU A 323 -21.29 -12.52 11.36
N ARG A 324 -20.59 -11.46 10.92
CA ARG A 324 -20.96 -10.72 9.71
C ARG A 324 -20.84 -11.52 8.43
N ILE A 325 -19.90 -12.45 8.34
CA ILE A 325 -19.81 -13.35 7.20
C ILE A 325 -20.94 -14.38 7.27
N LEU A 326 -21.16 -14.99 8.44
CA LEU A 326 -22.15 -16.06 8.66
C LEU A 326 -23.60 -15.57 8.69
N GLN A 327 -23.87 -14.26 8.65
CA GLN A 327 -25.24 -13.74 8.55
C GLN A 327 -25.89 -14.04 7.19
N TYR A 328 -25.09 -14.39 6.18
CA TYR A 328 -25.53 -14.71 4.84
C TYR A 328 -25.85 -16.20 4.70
N ASP A 329 -26.94 -16.52 4.01
CA ASP A 329 -27.26 -17.89 3.61
C ASP A 329 -26.51 -18.25 2.31
N TYR A 330 -26.28 -19.54 2.09
CA TYR A 330 -25.78 -20.06 0.82
C TYR A 330 -26.76 -19.76 -0.32
N VAL A 331 -26.24 -19.25 -1.44
CA VAL A 331 -26.99 -18.95 -2.66
C VAL A 331 -26.35 -19.69 -3.84
N GLU A 332 -27.11 -20.57 -4.51
CA GLU A 332 -26.60 -21.33 -5.67
C GLU A 332 -26.38 -20.45 -6.90
N GLU A 333 -27.20 -19.41 -7.07
CA GLU A 333 -27.14 -18.51 -8.23
C GLU A 333 -26.12 -17.40 -8.02
N GLU A 334 -25.14 -17.27 -8.92
CA GLU A 334 -24.20 -16.15 -8.91
C GLU A 334 -24.93 -14.79 -9.02
N PRO A 335 -24.41 -13.73 -8.38
CA PRO A 335 -24.96 -12.40 -8.48
C PRO A 335 -25.05 -11.95 -9.96
N GLY A 336 -26.28 -11.72 -10.42
CA GLY A 336 -26.53 -11.14 -11.74
C GLY A 336 -26.06 -9.68 -11.86
N PRO A 337 -26.07 -9.08 -13.06
CA PRO A 337 -25.74 -7.67 -13.23
C PRO A 337 -26.70 -6.79 -12.42
N LEU A 338 -26.14 -5.94 -11.55
CA LEU A 338 -26.90 -5.00 -10.73
C LEU A 338 -27.67 -3.98 -11.58
N PHE A 339 -28.99 -3.89 -11.39
CA PHE A 339 -29.80 -2.79 -11.94
C PHE A 339 -30.02 -1.69 -10.90
N ALA A 340 -30.16 -0.44 -11.35
CA ALA A 340 -30.39 0.69 -10.47
C ALA A 340 -31.70 0.51 -9.67
N GLY A 341 -31.58 0.34 -8.34
CA GLY A 341 -32.69 0.10 -7.41
C GLY A 341 -32.65 -1.27 -6.72
N GLU A 342 -31.80 -2.19 -7.16
CA GLU A 342 -31.67 -3.56 -6.59
C GLU A 342 -30.47 -3.70 -5.63
N MET A 343 -29.66 -2.64 -5.46
CA MET A 343 -28.44 -2.70 -4.63
C MET A 343 -28.72 -3.13 -3.18
N GLU A 344 -29.81 -2.67 -2.58
CA GLU A 344 -30.13 -2.98 -1.19
C GLU A 344 -30.51 -4.46 -1.01
N GLU A 345 -31.38 -4.98 -1.87
CA GLU A 345 -31.74 -6.40 -1.88
C GLU A 345 -30.53 -7.29 -2.20
N HIS A 346 -29.64 -6.80 -3.07
CA HIS A 346 -28.38 -7.48 -3.38
C HIS A 346 -27.46 -7.57 -2.17
N ARG A 347 -27.23 -6.46 -1.45
CA ARG A 347 -26.39 -6.42 -0.23
C ARG A 347 -26.94 -7.28 0.91
N GLN A 348 -28.25 -7.51 0.93
CA GLN A 348 -28.92 -8.41 1.88
C GLN A 348 -28.80 -9.89 1.50
N THR A 349 -28.62 -10.19 0.21
CA THR A 349 -28.64 -11.57 -0.31
C THR A 349 -27.24 -12.12 -0.57
N TYR A 350 -26.34 -11.29 -1.09
CA TYR A 350 -25.01 -11.67 -1.51
C TYR A 350 -23.96 -11.08 -0.60
N TYR A 351 -23.05 -11.92 -0.13
CA TYR A 351 -21.86 -11.47 0.56
C TYR A 351 -20.94 -10.76 -0.44
N GLU A 352 -20.73 -9.46 -0.26
CA GLU A 352 -19.76 -8.71 -1.05
C GLU A 352 -18.37 -8.80 -0.42
N SER A 353 -17.49 -9.53 -1.13
CA SER A 353 -16.12 -9.82 -0.71
C SER A 353 -15.28 -8.55 -0.57
N GLN A 354 -14.43 -8.52 0.45
CA GLN A 354 -13.43 -7.47 0.65
C GLN A 354 -12.29 -7.58 -0.37
N LEU A 355 -12.00 -8.79 -0.82
CA LEU A 355 -10.93 -9.08 -1.77
C LEU A 355 -11.52 -9.40 -3.15
N ASN A 356 -11.05 -8.67 -4.16
CA ASN A 356 -11.42 -8.90 -5.54
C ASN A 356 -10.35 -9.77 -6.25
N VAL A 357 -10.36 -11.08 -5.97
CA VAL A 357 -9.47 -12.06 -6.62
C VAL A 357 -10.20 -12.69 -7.81
N GLN A 358 -9.60 -12.62 -9.00
CA GLN A 358 -10.28 -13.06 -10.23
C GLN A 358 -10.54 -14.57 -10.21
N GLY A 359 -11.75 -14.96 -10.59
CA GLY A 359 -12.15 -16.36 -10.65
C GLY A 359 -12.45 -17.00 -9.28
N THR A 360 -12.41 -16.21 -8.19
CA THR A 360 -12.91 -16.65 -6.88
C THR A 360 -14.39 -16.26 -6.77
N PRO A 361 -15.32 -17.21 -6.59
CA PRO A 361 -16.72 -16.87 -6.33
C PRO A 361 -16.85 -16.13 -4.99
N THR A 362 -17.87 -15.29 -4.88
CA THR A 362 -18.33 -14.71 -3.60
C THR A 362 -18.53 -15.81 -2.57
N LEU A 363 -18.17 -15.54 -1.30
CA LEU A 363 -18.10 -16.59 -0.28
C LEU A 363 -19.42 -17.37 -0.16
N ASN A 364 -20.56 -16.67 -0.05
CA ASN A 364 -21.86 -17.32 0.11
C ASN A 364 -22.44 -17.93 -1.17
N ASN A 365 -21.71 -17.91 -2.29
CA ASN A 365 -22.02 -18.67 -3.49
C ASN A 365 -21.33 -20.03 -3.56
N ARG A 366 -20.57 -20.40 -2.52
CA ARG A 366 -19.88 -21.68 -2.43
C ARG A 366 -20.70 -22.69 -1.64
N SER A 367 -20.81 -23.90 -2.16
CA SER A 367 -21.65 -24.96 -1.55
C SER A 367 -21.19 -25.40 -0.16
N ASP A 368 -19.95 -25.11 0.21
CA ASP A 368 -19.31 -25.41 1.49
C ASP A 368 -19.20 -24.19 2.42
N PHE A 369 -19.82 -23.06 2.05
CA PHE A 369 -19.61 -21.76 2.69
C PHE A 369 -19.77 -21.75 4.22
N PRO A 370 -20.93 -22.10 4.82
CA PRO A 370 -21.03 -21.96 6.25
C PRO A 370 -20.12 -22.97 6.97
N GLU A 371 -19.95 -24.17 6.42
CA GLU A 371 -19.09 -25.19 7.01
C GLU A 371 -17.61 -24.79 6.99
N GLU A 372 -17.11 -24.20 5.89
CA GLU A 372 -15.71 -23.78 5.76
C GLU A 372 -15.39 -22.61 6.71
N ILE A 373 -16.28 -21.63 6.81
CA ILE A 373 -16.10 -20.48 7.71
C ILE A 373 -16.11 -20.94 9.18
N GLU A 374 -17.02 -21.84 9.56
CA GLU A 374 -17.06 -22.41 10.91
C GLU A 374 -15.84 -23.29 11.21
N GLU A 375 -15.28 -23.99 10.21
CA GLU A 375 -14.03 -24.74 10.39
C GLU A 375 -12.85 -23.80 10.67
N ILE A 376 -12.70 -22.72 9.90
CA ILE A 376 -11.65 -21.72 10.12
C ILE A 376 -11.81 -21.07 11.50
N ARG A 377 -13.05 -20.75 11.90
CA ARG A 377 -13.35 -20.23 13.24
C ARG A 377 -12.90 -21.17 14.34
N ARG A 378 -13.30 -22.45 14.26
CA ARG A 378 -12.92 -23.48 15.23
C ARG A 378 -11.40 -23.62 15.34
N GLU A 379 -10.68 -23.66 14.22
CA GLU A 379 -9.22 -23.76 14.23
C GLU A 379 -8.55 -22.52 14.84
N ALA A 380 -9.07 -21.32 14.57
CA ALA A 380 -8.59 -20.09 15.17
C ALA A 380 -8.81 -20.08 16.68
N ASP A 381 -9.97 -20.55 17.15
CA ASP A 381 -10.31 -20.68 18.57
C ASP A 381 -9.40 -21.70 19.26
N GLU A 382 -9.20 -22.89 18.66
CA GLU A 382 -8.25 -23.88 19.17
C GLU A 382 -6.82 -23.33 19.26
N ARG A 383 -6.45 -22.41 18.35
CA ARG A 383 -5.14 -21.76 18.41
C ARG A 383 -5.07 -20.73 19.52
N TRP A 384 -6.13 -19.93 19.67
CA TRP A 384 -6.23 -18.92 20.72
C TRP A 384 -6.17 -19.56 22.11
N GLU A 385 -6.97 -20.61 22.37
CA GLU A 385 -6.96 -21.35 23.63
C GLU A 385 -5.56 -21.88 23.98
N LYS A 386 -4.84 -22.44 22.99
CA LYS A 386 -3.47 -22.95 23.18
C LYS A 386 -2.42 -21.86 23.48
N LEU A 387 -2.73 -20.59 23.22
CA LEU A 387 -1.85 -19.46 23.56
C LEU A 387 -2.14 -18.90 24.96
N GLU A 388 -3.30 -19.22 25.54
CA GLU A 388 -3.68 -18.86 26.91
C GLU A 388 -3.12 -19.84 27.96
N ASP A 389 -2.92 -21.10 27.57
CA ASP A 389 -2.26 -22.17 28.34
C ASP A 389 -0.73 -22.02 28.38
#